data_AF-A0A1H8YGC7-F1
#
_entry.id   AF-A0A1H8YGC7-F1
#
_cell.length_a   1.000
_cell.length_b   1.000
_cell.length_c   1.000
_cell.angle_alpha   90.00
_cell.angle_beta   90.00
_cell.angle_gamma   90.00
#
_symmetry.space_group_name_H-M   'P 1'
#
loop_
_entity.id
_entity.type
_entity.pdbx_description
1 polymer ?
#
loop_
_entity_poly.entity_id
_entity_poly.type
_entity_poly.pdbx_seq_one_letter_code
_entity_poly.pdbx_strand_id
1 'polypeptide(L)'
;MTEDVRGLLADAFSLYRDSPRAAGLLREALEHLEQPLRVGITGAAGTGKSTLAAALGDWPTRALRDLALLDDPPPGTLTDATVRLFRHLEPDELAAALPPARSAFARQTAVDTVLVLARADETGAGRIDALLTAKQLARRAWREDPLCSGSQGVIAVAGQLAYGARAFDDDEFELLAAFAAVPREELERYLISVDSFTDPAFPGPVSVDTRRSLVSRFGLFGVRLALTLIRTGSDSQLKLSAELVRRSGLGELRDTIAGCFAARADALKARTAVVRLETVLQAEPRPHGDRLAARVERFAATAHDFRELRLIADIRGGRTALSGDPAEEAVQLLGAQGTTPEERLGLAPDADPREVYAAGIDAVRRWRHEAERPDRPPAERAAAHVVVRSAEGLLALFA
;
A
#
# COMPACT_ATOMS: atom_id res chain seq x y z
N MET A 1 10.12 11.36 18.03
CA MET A 1 10.28 10.02 17.40
C MET A 1 11.65 9.86 16.73
N THR A 2 11.99 10.60 15.68
CA THR A 2 13.32 10.46 15.03
C THR A 2 14.47 10.79 15.99
N GLU A 3 14.32 11.85 16.81
CA GLU A 3 15.26 12.21 17.88
C GLU A 3 15.46 11.05 18.89
N ASP A 4 14.36 10.45 19.36
CA ASP A 4 14.37 9.35 20.33
C ASP A 4 15.10 8.13 19.77
N VAL A 5 14.88 7.82 18.48
CA VAL A 5 15.55 6.72 17.79
C VAL A 5 17.03 7.00 17.59
N ARG A 6 17.42 8.24 17.23
CA ARG A 6 18.84 8.61 17.18
C ARG A 6 19.52 8.41 18.53
N GLY A 7 18.86 8.79 19.62
CA GLY A 7 19.34 8.52 20.98
C GLY A 7 19.50 7.02 21.26
N LEU A 8 18.51 6.20 20.94
CA LEU A 8 18.59 4.74 21.07
C LEU A 8 19.77 4.14 20.30
N LEU A 9 19.98 4.56 19.04
CA LEU A 9 21.08 4.07 18.21
C LEU A 9 22.44 4.54 18.71
N ALA A 10 22.57 5.76 19.22
CA ALA A 10 23.81 6.28 19.79
C ALA A 10 24.25 5.49 21.04
N ASP A 11 23.29 5.17 21.91
CA ASP A 11 23.54 4.32 23.07
C ASP A 11 23.91 2.89 22.67
N ALA A 12 23.24 2.34 21.65
CA ALA A 12 23.60 1.06 21.07
C ALA A 12 25.04 1.05 20.53
N PHE A 13 25.42 2.10 19.79
CA PHE A 13 26.76 2.22 19.22
C PHE A 13 27.85 2.22 20.29
N SER A 14 27.59 2.88 21.42
CA SER A 14 28.49 2.89 22.57
C SER A 14 28.66 1.48 23.18
N LEU A 15 27.58 0.70 23.24
CA LEU A 15 27.58 -0.68 23.76
C LEU A 15 28.28 -1.67 22.83
N TYR A 16 28.17 -1.47 21.51
CA TYR A 16 28.68 -2.39 20.47
C TYR A 16 29.97 -1.92 19.79
N ARG A 17 30.70 -0.97 20.39
CA ARG A 17 31.91 -0.35 19.80
C ARG A 17 33.02 -1.34 19.44
N ASP A 18 33.04 -2.50 20.09
CA ASP A 18 34.03 -3.57 19.92
C ASP A 18 33.60 -4.62 18.87
N SER A 19 32.38 -4.53 18.33
CA SER A 19 31.87 -5.39 17.26
C SER A 19 31.73 -4.60 15.96
N PRO A 20 32.67 -4.74 15.01
CA PRO A 20 32.60 -4.05 13.71
C PRO A 20 31.32 -4.37 12.94
N ARG A 21 30.82 -5.60 13.07
CA ARG A 21 29.58 -6.06 12.42
C ARG A 21 28.36 -5.33 13.00
N ALA A 22 28.18 -5.37 14.32
CA ALA A 22 27.06 -4.70 14.97
C ALA A 22 27.11 -3.19 14.75
N ALA A 23 28.29 -2.57 14.92
CA ALA A 23 28.50 -1.16 14.67
C ALA A 23 28.19 -0.76 13.21
N GLY A 24 28.52 -1.62 12.23
CA GLY A 24 28.17 -1.44 10.83
C GLY A 24 26.66 -1.41 10.58
N LEU A 25 25.93 -2.39 11.13
CA LEU A 25 24.47 -2.47 11.01
C LEU A 25 23.75 -1.29 11.67
N LEU A 26 24.23 -0.84 12.83
CA LEU A 26 23.68 0.31 13.54
C LEU A 26 23.97 1.63 12.81
N ARG A 27 25.16 1.76 12.22
CA ARG A 27 25.51 2.92 11.39
C ARG A 27 24.66 3.00 10.14
N GLU A 28 24.48 1.88 9.44
CA GLU A 28 23.61 1.80 8.25
C GLU A 28 22.18 2.24 8.60
N ALA A 29 21.64 1.78 9.73
CA ALA A 29 20.32 2.18 10.22
C ALA A 29 20.23 3.67 10.55
N LEU A 30 21.28 4.26 11.14
CA LEU A 30 21.34 5.69 11.47
C LEU A 30 21.40 6.55 10.21
N GLU A 31 22.28 6.20 9.27
CA GLU A 31 22.41 6.89 7.98
C GLU A 31 21.12 6.84 7.17
N HIS A 32 20.40 5.72 7.23
CA HIS A 32 19.13 5.53 6.54
C HIS A 32 18.00 6.46 7.05
N LEU A 33 18.06 6.96 8.29
CA LEU A 33 17.04 7.90 8.79
C LEU A 33 16.95 9.19 7.97
N GLU A 34 18.07 9.62 7.36
CA GLU A 34 18.13 10.81 6.50
C GLU A 34 17.89 10.50 5.01
N GLN A 35 17.72 9.23 4.66
CA GLN A 35 17.50 8.80 3.28
C GLN A 35 16.00 8.78 2.93
N PRO A 36 15.66 8.76 1.62
CA PRO A 36 14.31 8.48 1.15
C PRO A 36 13.75 7.18 1.74
N LEU A 37 12.43 7.16 1.98
CA LEU A 37 11.73 5.95 2.41
C LEU A 37 11.87 4.86 1.34
N ARG A 38 12.31 3.67 1.75
CA ARG A 38 12.52 2.53 0.84
C ARG A 38 11.31 1.61 0.86
N VAL A 39 10.69 1.44 -0.30
CA VAL A 39 9.54 0.53 -0.50
C VAL A 39 9.97 -0.63 -1.39
N GLY A 40 10.02 -1.83 -0.82
CA GLY A 40 10.40 -3.05 -1.54
C GLY A 40 9.20 -3.69 -2.23
N ILE A 41 9.36 -4.05 -3.51
CA ILE A 41 8.38 -4.82 -4.27
C ILE A 41 8.85 -6.28 -4.29
N THR A 42 8.12 -7.15 -3.60
CA THR A 42 8.53 -8.55 -3.37
C THR A 42 7.42 -9.52 -3.78
N GLY A 43 7.77 -10.78 -4.03
CA GLY A 43 6.82 -11.81 -4.46
C GLY A 43 7.50 -12.93 -5.23
N ALA A 44 6.78 -14.02 -5.48
CA ALA A 44 7.30 -15.16 -6.24
C ALA A 44 7.71 -14.78 -7.68
N ALA A 45 8.47 -15.66 -8.34
CA ALA A 45 8.75 -15.51 -9.77
C ALA A 45 7.43 -15.52 -10.57
N GLY A 46 7.34 -14.66 -11.59
CA GLY A 46 6.15 -14.60 -12.45
C GLY A 46 4.94 -13.82 -11.90
N THR A 47 5.02 -13.22 -10.70
CA THR A 47 3.94 -12.36 -10.17
C THR A 47 3.91 -10.96 -10.80
N GLY A 48 4.91 -10.58 -11.60
CA GLY A 48 4.97 -9.28 -12.28
C GLY A 48 5.57 -8.15 -11.45
N LYS A 49 6.50 -8.46 -10.53
CA LYS A 49 7.22 -7.47 -9.69
C LYS A 49 7.79 -6.29 -10.49
N SER A 50 8.65 -6.56 -11.47
CA SER A 50 9.29 -5.52 -12.29
C SER A 50 8.27 -4.73 -13.12
N THR A 51 7.20 -5.37 -13.58
CA THR A 51 6.11 -4.70 -14.29
C THR A 51 5.34 -3.75 -13.36
N LEU A 52 5.06 -4.17 -12.13
CA LEU A 52 4.44 -3.30 -11.14
C LEU A 52 5.40 -2.17 -10.72
N ALA A 53 6.68 -2.47 -10.52
CA ALA A 53 7.70 -1.49 -10.22
C ALA A 53 7.79 -0.43 -11.33
N ALA A 54 7.74 -0.82 -12.60
CA ALA A 54 7.70 0.11 -13.74
C ALA A 54 6.38 0.90 -13.79
N ALA A 55 5.24 0.26 -13.51
CA ALA A 55 3.95 0.93 -13.43
C ALA A 55 3.89 1.97 -12.30
N LEU A 56 4.65 1.76 -11.23
CA LEU A 56 4.82 2.68 -10.10
C LEU A 56 5.97 3.69 -10.33
N GLY A 57 7.06 3.37 -11.02
CA GLY A 57 8.27 4.20 -11.04
C GLY A 57 8.11 5.61 -11.62
N ASP A 58 7.14 5.79 -12.52
CA ASP A 58 7.01 7.03 -13.29
C ASP A 58 5.90 7.94 -12.69
N TRP A 59 6.11 8.53 -11.50
CA TRP A 59 5.03 9.19 -10.73
C TRP A 59 4.95 10.72 -10.89
N PRO A 60 3.80 11.30 -11.30
CA PRO A 60 3.63 12.76 -11.36
C PRO A 60 3.44 13.42 -9.99
N THR A 61 2.96 12.69 -8.97
CA THR A 61 2.60 13.23 -7.64
C THR A 61 3.80 13.34 -6.69
N ARG A 62 4.03 14.54 -6.13
CA ARG A 62 5.16 14.86 -5.22
C ARG A 62 5.31 13.86 -4.07
N ALA A 63 4.22 13.47 -3.42
CA ALA A 63 4.23 12.57 -2.25
C ALA A 63 4.96 11.23 -2.50
N LEU A 64 4.94 10.75 -3.74
CA LEU A 64 5.54 9.48 -4.09
C LEU A 64 6.93 9.64 -4.76
N ARG A 65 7.32 10.87 -5.18
CA ARG A 65 8.62 11.15 -5.81
C ARG A 65 9.79 11.02 -4.83
N ASP A 66 9.54 11.25 -3.56
CA ASP A 66 10.55 11.20 -2.50
C ASP A 66 10.73 9.78 -1.93
N LEU A 67 10.22 8.75 -2.62
CA LEU A 67 10.32 7.34 -2.26
C LEU A 67 11.34 6.62 -3.15
N ALA A 68 12.10 5.69 -2.56
CA ALA A 68 12.92 4.74 -3.30
C ALA A 68 12.18 3.42 -3.47
N LEU A 69 11.74 3.11 -4.69
CA LEU A 69 11.17 1.81 -5.04
C LEU A 69 12.29 0.82 -5.34
N LEU A 70 12.31 -0.30 -4.60
CA LEU A 70 13.28 -1.36 -4.78
C LEU A 70 12.59 -2.57 -5.45
N ASP A 71 13.03 -2.93 -6.66
CA ASP A 71 12.55 -4.14 -7.36
C ASP A 71 13.27 -5.37 -6.81
N ASP A 72 12.53 -6.26 -6.15
CA ASP A 72 12.99 -7.51 -5.54
C ASP A 72 14.29 -7.37 -4.72
N PRO A 73 14.29 -6.51 -3.68
CA PRO A 73 15.50 -6.25 -2.90
C PRO A 73 16.04 -7.54 -2.27
N PRO A 74 17.36 -7.77 -2.30
CA PRO A 74 17.94 -8.97 -1.72
C PRO A 74 17.74 -8.98 -0.19
N PRO A 75 17.72 -10.18 0.44
CA PRO A 75 17.58 -10.30 1.88
C PRO A 75 18.62 -9.47 2.64
N GLY A 76 18.17 -8.74 3.65
CA GLY A 76 19.04 -7.90 4.48
C GLY A 76 19.10 -6.43 4.05
N THR A 77 18.64 -6.10 2.84
CA THR A 77 18.44 -4.70 2.42
C THR A 77 17.46 -4.00 3.36
N LEU A 78 17.80 -2.79 3.82
CA LEU A 78 16.88 -1.97 4.61
C LEU A 78 15.70 -1.55 3.73
N THR A 79 14.52 -2.03 4.11
CA THR A 79 13.24 -1.75 3.48
C THR A 79 12.28 -1.33 4.58
N ASP A 80 11.67 -0.14 4.43
CA ASP A 80 10.80 0.45 5.45
C ASP A 80 9.35 0.01 5.31
N ALA A 81 8.98 -0.33 4.09
CA ALA A 81 7.67 -0.89 3.75
C ALA A 81 7.76 -1.83 2.55
N THR A 82 6.85 -2.78 2.47
CA THR A 82 6.84 -3.82 1.44
C THR A 82 5.49 -3.85 0.72
N VAL A 83 5.54 -3.82 -0.60
CA VAL A 83 4.42 -4.22 -1.47
C VAL A 83 4.66 -5.67 -1.86
N ARG A 84 3.80 -6.56 -1.37
CA ARG A 84 4.01 -8.00 -1.49
C ARG A 84 3.00 -8.63 -2.45
N LEU A 85 3.48 -9.20 -3.54
CA LEU A 85 2.68 -9.71 -4.65
C LEU A 85 2.45 -11.20 -4.51
N PHE A 86 1.20 -11.58 -4.71
CA PHE A 86 0.69 -12.95 -4.68
C PHE A 86 0.00 -13.24 -6.00
N ARG A 87 0.11 -14.48 -6.48
CA ARG A 87 -0.71 -14.90 -7.63
C ARG A 87 -2.10 -15.31 -7.18
N HIS A 88 -2.19 -15.91 -6.00
CA HIS A 88 -3.44 -16.31 -5.38
C HIS A 88 -3.41 -15.96 -3.89
N LEU A 89 -4.58 -15.64 -3.32
CA LEU A 89 -4.72 -15.36 -1.89
C LEU A 89 -5.02 -16.67 -1.13
N GLU A 90 -4.26 -17.72 -1.42
CA GLU A 90 -4.40 -19.01 -0.74
C GLU A 90 -3.66 -18.97 0.61
N PRO A 91 -4.21 -19.58 1.68
CA PRO A 91 -3.62 -19.52 3.02
C PRO A 91 -2.15 -19.97 3.08
N ASP A 92 -1.78 -21.01 2.34
CA ASP A 92 -0.40 -21.53 2.32
C ASP A 92 0.57 -20.55 1.63
N GLU A 93 0.15 -19.90 0.54
CA GLU A 93 0.95 -18.88 -0.16
C GLU A 93 1.14 -17.66 0.74
N LEU A 94 0.08 -17.22 1.41
CA LEU A 94 0.10 -16.13 2.39
C LEU A 94 1.01 -16.45 3.59
N ALA A 95 0.86 -17.63 4.19
CA ALA A 95 1.64 -18.04 5.36
C ALA A 95 3.13 -18.19 5.04
N ALA A 96 3.47 -18.76 3.88
CA ALA A 96 4.86 -18.87 3.43
C ALA A 96 5.50 -17.50 3.17
N ALA A 97 4.72 -16.55 2.68
CA ALA A 97 5.22 -15.23 2.35
C ALA A 97 5.18 -14.26 3.55
N LEU A 98 4.33 -14.44 4.54
CA LEU A 98 4.23 -13.54 5.70
C LEU A 98 4.81 -14.24 6.94
N PRO A 99 6.15 -14.44 7.02
CA PRO A 99 6.73 -15.09 8.17
C PRO A 99 6.45 -14.25 9.42
N PRO A 100 6.23 -14.90 10.58
CA PRO A 100 5.97 -14.19 11.82
C PRO A 100 7.14 -13.25 12.13
N ALA A 101 6.82 -12.02 12.52
CA ALA A 101 7.83 -11.06 12.91
C ALA A 101 8.67 -11.61 14.06
N ARG A 102 9.99 -11.65 13.85
CA ARG A 102 10.98 -12.28 14.74
C ARG A 102 11.12 -11.56 16.08
N SER A 103 10.74 -10.29 16.12
CA SER A 103 11.01 -9.38 17.22
C SER A 103 9.71 -8.87 17.86
N ALA A 104 9.73 -8.52 19.15
CA ALA A 104 8.53 -8.08 19.85
C ALA A 104 8.07 -6.71 19.33
N PHE A 105 9.02 -5.81 19.07
CA PHE A 105 8.76 -4.52 18.48
C PHE A 105 8.15 -4.65 17.08
N ALA A 106 8.71 -5.51 16.22
CA ALA A 106 8.21 -5.72 14.86
C ALA A 106 6.76 -6.25 14.86
N ARG A 107 6.40 -7.15 15.79
CA ARG A 107 5.02 -7.62 15.96
C ARG A 107 4.06 -6.50 16.40
N GLN A 108 4.45 -5.72 17.41
CA GLN A 108 3.62 -4.63 17.93
C GLN A 108 3.44 -3.49 16.92
N THR A 109 4.37 -3.35 15.98
CA THR A 109 4.41 -2.27 14.97
C THR A 109 4.23 -2.81 13.54
N ALA A 110 3.66 -4.00 13.35
CA ALA A 110 3.39 -4.55 12.02
C ALA A 110 2.33 -3.71 11.28
N VAL A 111 2.79 -2.78 10.45
CA VAL A 111 2.01 -1.86 9.60
C VAL A 111 2.74 -1.51 8.30
N ASP A 112 3.82 -2.22 7.99
CA ASP A 112 4.76 -1.93 6.90
C ASP A 112 4.46 -2.69 5.61
N THR A 113 3.32 -3.38 5.51
CA THR A 113 3.03 -4.26 4.37
C THR A 113 1.71 -3.92 3.70
N VAL A 114 1.72 -3.85 2.36
CA VAL A 114 0.51 -3.91 1.50
C VAL A 114 0.57 -5.21 0.72
N LEU A 115 -0.52 -5.97 0.72
CA LEU A 115 -0.65 -7.20 -0.05
C LEU A 115 -1.28 -6.88 -1.41
N VAL A 116 -0.75 -7.48 -2.47
CA VAL A 116 -1.23 -7.30 -3.83
C VAL A 116 -1.59 -8.64 -4.43
N LEU A 117 -2.87 -8.82 -4.78
CA LEU A 117 -3.29 -9.89 -5.68
C LEU A 117 -2.89 -9.48 -7.11
N ALA A 118 -1.74 -9.94 -7.53
CA ALA A 118 -1.14 -9.62 -8.81
C ALA A 118 -1.79 -10.42 -9.94
N ARG A 119 -1.63 -9.91 -11.18
CA ARG A 119 -2.27 -10.49 -12.38
C ARG A 119 -3.77 -10.69 -12.18
N ALA A 120 -4.41 -9.70 -11.55
CA ALA A 120 -5.83 -9.70 -11.24
C ALA A 120 -6.71 -9.94 -12.49
N ASP A 121 -6.20 -9.57 -13.66
CA ASP A 121 -6.77 -9.80 -14.99
C ASP A 121 -6.84 -11.28 -15.42
N GLU A 122 -6.14 -12.20 -14.75
CA GLU A 122 -6.26 -13.65 -14.99
C GLU A 122 -7.38 -14.32 -14.18
N THR A 123 -7.95 -13.61 -13.19
CA THR A 123 -8.99 -14.16 -12.30
C THR A 123 -10.19 -14.68 -13.08
N GLY A 124 -10.68 -15.88 -12.73
CA GLY A 124 -11.83 -16.47 -13.40
C GLY A 124 -11.62 -16.68 -14.90
N ALA A 125 -10.40 -17.09 -15.30
CA ALA A 125 -9.95 -17.30 -16.67
C ALA A 125 -9.92 -16.03 -17.53
N GLY A 126 -9.68 -14.87 -16.91
CA GLY A 126 -9.56 -13.58 -17.60
C GLY A 126 -10.81 -13.17 -18.38
N ARG A 127 -11.99 -13.54 -17.87
CA ARG A 127 -13.28 -13.03 -18.36
C ARG A 127 -13.38 -11.52 -18.12
N ILE A 128 -14.33 -10.85 -18.76
CA ILE A 128 -14.44 -9.38 -18.69
C ILE A 128 -14.67 -8.85 -17.25
N ASP A 129 -15.23 -9.69 -16.37
CA ASP A 129 -15.46 -9.46 -14.94
C ASP A 129 -14.26 -9.83 -14.05
N ALA A 130 -13.12 -10.24 -14.61
CA ALA A 130 -11.95 -10.72 -13.86
C ALA A 130 -11.47 -9.70 -12.81
N LEU A 131 -11.29 -8.44 -13.20
CA LEU A 131 -10.85 -7.38 -12.27
C LEU A 131 -11.86 -7.11 -11.16
N LEU A 132 -13.17 -7.15 -11.46
CA LEU A 132 -14.20 -6.97 -10.45
C LEU A 132 -14.17 -8.13 -9.45
N THR A 133 -14.08 -9.36 -9.97
CA THR A 133 -13.98 -10.58 -9.17
C THR A 133 -12.72 -10.56 -8.29
N ALA A 134 -11.58 -10.18 -8.84
CA ALA A 134 -10.31 -10.08 -8.11
C ALA A 134 -10.40 -9.06 -6.96
N LYS A 135 -11.01 -7.89 -7.21
CA LYS A 135 -11.24 -6.87 -6.15
C LYS A 135 -12.16 -7.38 -5.05
N GLN A 136 -13.20 -8.15 -5.40
CA GLN A 136 -14.08 -8.78 -4.41
C GLN A 136 -13.34 -9.82 -3.56
N LEU A 137 -12.51 -10.67 -4.19
CA LEU A 137 -11.67 -11.64 -3.50
C LEU A 137 -10.67 -10.96 -2.55
N ALA A 138 -9.99 -9.91 -3.02
CA ALA A 138 -9.04 -9.14 -2.21
C ALA A 138 -9.70 -8.50 -0.98
N ARG A 139 -10.87 -7.85 -1.16
CA ARG A 139 -11.64 -7.27 -0.04
C ARG A 139 -12.12 -8.32 0.93
N ARG A 140 -12.55 -9.48 0.43
CA ARG A 140 -13.00 -10.60 1.27
C ARG A 140 -11.84 -11.15 2.10
N ALA A 141 -10.70 -11.43 1.47
CA ALA A 141 -9.49 -11.88 2.16
C ALA A 141 -9.05 -10.84 3.21
N TRP A 142 -9.05 -9.55 2.87
CA TRP A 142 -8.69 -8.51 3.82
C TRP A 142 -9.64 -8.46 5.02
N ARG A 143 -10.93 -8.76 4.86
CA ARG A 143 -11.88 -8.78 5.96
C ARG A 143 -11.78 -10.04 6.81
N GLU A 144 -11.73 -11.21 6.17
CA GLU A 144 -11.98 -12.51 6.79
C GLU A 144 -10.70 -13.26 7.17
N ASP A 145 -9.58 -13.06 6.46
CA ASP A 145 -8.35 -13.82 6.69
C ASP A 145 -7.51 -13.19 7.82
N PRO A 146 -7.19 -13.94 8.89
CA PRO A 146 -6.30 -13.49 9.95
C PRO A 146 -4.87 -13.18 9.49
N LEU A 147 -4.37 -13.84 8.44
CA LEU A 147 -3.03 -13.60 7.88
C LEU A 147 -2.92 -12.23 7.21
N CYS A 148 -4.05 -11.67 6.75
CA CYS A 148 -4.12 -10.33 6.21
C CYS A 148 -4.20 -9.25 7.33
N SER A 149 -4.22 -9.65 8.61
CA SER A 149 -4.23 -8.74 9.75
C SER A 149 -2.92 -7.96 9.87
N GLY A 150 -3.01 -6.67 10.18
CA GLY A 150 -1.85 -5.76 10.24
C GLY A 150 -1.32 -5.27 8.88
N SER A 151 -1.80 -5.83 7.76
CA SER A 151 -1.53 -5.28 6.42
C SER A 151 -2.34 -4.00 6.20
N GLN A 152 -1.73 -3.02 5.53
CA GLN A 152 -2.34 -1.73 5.21
C GLN A 152 -3.38 -1.79 4.08
N GLY A 153 -3.45 -2.91 3.39
CA GLY A 153 -4.42 -3.18 2.33
C GLY A 153 -4.20 -4.54 1.67
N VAL A 154 -5.24 -5.07 1.03
CA VAL A 154 -5.15 -6.18 0.07
C VAL A 154 -5.78 -5.70 -1.23
N ILE A 155 -4.94 -5.50 -2.25
CA ILE A 155 -5.32 -4.76 -3.46
C ILE A 155 -5.14 -5.65 -4.69
N ALA A 156 -6.18 -5.80 -5.50
CA ALA A 156 -6.08 -6.52 -6.77
C ALA A 156 -5.51 -5.61 -7.85
N VAL A 157 -4.41 -6.02 -8.49
CA VAL A 157 -3.70 -5.21 -9.49
C VAL A 157 -3.39 -6.01 -10.75
N ALA A 158 -3.77 -5.46 -11.91
CA ALA A 158 -3.30 -5.88 -13.22
C ALA A 158 -2.16 -4.95 -13.68
N GLY A 159 -0.94 -5.26 -13.25
CA GLY A 159 0.23 -4.39 -13.44
C GLY A 159 0.56 -4.12 -14.91
N GLN A 160 0.47 -5.15 -15.77
CA GLN A 160 0.72 -5.01 -17.21
C GLN A 160 -0.32 -4.09 -17.88
N LEU A 161 -1.61 -4.29 -17.57
CA LEU A 161 -2.68 -3.41 -18.04
C LEU A 161 -2.43 -1.95 -17.63
N ALA A 162 -2.07 -1.73 -16.36
CA ALA A 162 -1.80 -0.41 -15.84
C ALA A 162 -0.59 0.24 -16.54
N TYR A 163 0.49 -0.52 -16.72
CA TYR A 163 1.70 -0.06 -17.39
C TYR A 163 1.44 0.29 -18.86
N GLY A 164 0.78 -0.61 -19.60
CA GLY A 164 0.44 -0.39 -21.01
C GLY A 164 -0.48 0.81 -21.20
N ALA A 165 -1.53 0.94 -20.40
CA ALA A 165 -2.50 2.03 -20.50
C ALA A 165 -1.91 3.41 -20.22
N ARG A 166 -0.85 3.50 -19.41
CA ARG A 166 -0.20 4.76 -19.05
C ARG A 166 0.62 5.37 -20.19
N ALA A 167 1.24 4.52 -21.00
CA ALA A 167 2.06 4.93 -22.14
C ALA A 167 1.35 4.60 -23.46
N PHE A 168 0.02 4.68 -23.43
CA PHE A 168 -0.88 4.45 -24.55
C PHE A 168 -0.77 5.60 -25.56
N ASP A 169 -0.54 5.30 -26.84
CA ASP A 169 -0.45 6.32 -27.90
C ASP A 169 -1.71 6.36 -28.79
N ASP A 170 -1.77 7.35 -29.69
CA ASP A 170 -2.92 7.55 -30.58
C ASP A 170 -3.03 6.45 -31.65
N ASP A 171 -1.90 5.90 -32.11
CA ASP A 171 -1.88 4.82 -33.11
C ASP A 171 -2.46 3.52 -32.54
N GLU A 172 -2.12 3.19 -31.30
CA GLU A 172 -2.69 2.07 -30.54
C GLU A 172 -4.20 2.28 -30.32
N PHE A 173 -4.65 3.52 -30.10
CA PHE A 173 -6.08 3.85 -29.98
C PHE A 173 -6.83 3.61 -31.29
N GLU A 174 -6.35 4.15 -32.41
CA GLU A 174 -6.99 3.96 -33.72
C GLU A 174 -7.06 2.48 -34.11
N LEU A 175 -6.01 1.72 -33.78
CA LEU A 175 -5.98 0.28 -33.98
C LEU A 175 -7.05 -0.45 -33.16
N LEU A 176 -7.16 -0.14 -31.87
CA LEU A 176 -8.21 -0.72 -31.00
C LEU A 176 -9.61 -0.27 -31.42
N ALA A 177 -9.77 0.96 -31.93
CA ALA A 177 -11.01 1.47 -32.47
C ALA A 177 -11.43 0.71 -33.73
N ALA A 178 -10.47 0.42 -34.63
CA ALA A 178 -10.70 -0.41 -35.81
C ALA A 178 -11.16 -1.83 -35.43
N PHE A 179 -10.53 -2.45 -34.42
CA PHE A 179 -11.00 -3.73 -33.87
C PHE A 179 -12.40 -3.63 -33.24
N ALA A 180 -12.68 -2.54 -32.54
CA ALA A 180 -13.96 -2.35 -31.87
C ALA A 180 -15.12 -2.18 -32.86
N ALA A 181 -14.84 -1.66 -34.06
CA ALA A 181 -15.80 -1.51 -35.16
C ALA A 181 -16.20 -2.85 -35.82
N VAL A 182 -15.38 -3.90 -35.70
CA VAL A 182 -15.73 -5.25 -36.15
C VAL A 182 -16.90 -5.79 -35.31
N PRO A 183 -17.91 -6.47 -35.91
CA PRO A 183 -18.98 -7.12 -35.15
C PRO A 183 -18.45 -8.01 -34.04
N ARG A 184 -19.12 -7.99 -32.88
CA ARG A 184 -18.64 -8.65 -31.67
C ARG A 184 -18.52 -10.16 -31.86
N GLU A 185 -19.51 -10.75 -32.51
CA GLU A 185 -19.64 -12.19 -32.75
C GLU A 185 -18.51 -12.72 -33.63
N GLU A 186 -18.04 -11.91 -34.58
CA GLU A 186 -16.95 -12.25 -35.48
C GLU A 186 -15.59 -12.25 -34.75
N LEU A 187 -15.39 -11.30 -33.83
CA LEU A 187 -14.12 -11.12 -33.14
C LEU A 187 -13.97 -12.01 -31.90
N GLU A 188 -15.07 -12.37 -31.22
CA GLU A 188 -15.05 -13.12 -29.96
C GLU A 188 -14.31 -14.46 -30.06
N ARG A 189 -14.45 -15.18 -31.18
CA ARG A 189 -13.75 -16.46 -31.42
C ARG A 189 -12.22 -16.32 -31.43
N TYR A 190 -11.70 -15.14 -31.75
CA TYR A 190 -10.26 -14.86 -31.77
C TYR A 190 -9.74 -14.28 -30.45
N LEU A 191 -10.64 -13.87 -29.54
CA LEU A 191 -10.28 -13.27 -28.25
C LEU A 191 -10.27 -14.29 -27.09
N ILE A 192 -10.33 -15.58 -27.41
CA ILE A 192 -10.35 -16.67 -26.41
C ILE A 192 -8.97 -16.88 -25.79
N SER A 193 -7.91 -16.80 -26.60
CA SER A 193 -6.53 -17.01 -26.18
C SER A 193 -5.55 -16.12 -26.96
N VAL A 194 -4.34 -15.98 -26.43
CA VAL A 194 -3.25 -15.26 -27.12
C VAL A 194 -2.93 -15.92 -28.44
N ASP A 195 -2.89 -17.26 -28.48
CA ASP A 195 -2.63 -18.03 -29.69
C ASP A 195 -3.69 -17.78 -30.76
N SER A 196 -4.98 -17.75 -30.38
CA SER A 196 -6.07 -17.49 -31.31
C SER A 196 -6.07 -16.06 -31.83
N PHE A 197 -5.74 -15.09 -30.98
CA PHE A 197 -5.66 -13.68 -31.38
C PHE A 197 -4.46 -13.42 -32.29
N THR A 198 -3.34 -14.11 -32.08
CA THR A 198 -2.11 -13.94 -32.87
C THR A 198 -2.00 -14.94 -34.02
N ASP A 199 -3.04 -15.72 -34.28
CA ASP A 199 -3.11 -16.67 -35.38
C ASP A 199 -2.96 -15.95 -36.75
N PRO A 200 -2.14 -16.45 -37.69
CA PRO A 200 -2.04 -15.89 -39.04
C PRO A 200 -3.36 -15.89 -39.83
N ALA A 201 -4.29 -16.79 -39.52
CA ALA A 201 -5.61 -16.89 -40.12
C ALA A 201 -6.65 -15.93 -39.50
N PHE A 202 -6.23 -15.04 -38.60
CA PHE A 202 -7.08 -13.98 -38.08
C PHE A 202 -7.55 -13.05 -39.21
N PRO A 203 -8.83 -12.69 -39.26
CA PRO A 203 -9.42 -11.90 -40.35
C PRO A 203 -9.02 -10.42 -40.26
N GLY A 204 -8.77 -9.81 -41.42
CA GLY A 204 -8.56 -8.37 -41.52
C GLY A 204 -7.09 -7.96 -41.77
N PRO A 205 -6.85 -6.65 -41.94
CA PRO A 205 -5.58 -6.13 -42.45
C PRO A 205 -4.48 -6.02 -41.39
N VAL A 206 -4.79 -6.31 -40.11
CA VAL A 206 -3.83 -6.14 -39.02
C VAL A 206 -2.82 -7.29 -39.04
N SER A 207 -1.53 -6.95 -39.01
CA SER A 207 -0.46 -7.95 -39.01
C SER A 207 -0.43 -8.76 -37.70
N VAL A 208 0.13 -9.98 -37.76
CA VAL A 208 0.38 -10.81 -36.57
C VAL A 208 1.28 -10.08 -35.57
N ASP A 209 2.32 -9.38 -36.03
CA ASP A 209 3.27 -8.69 -35.16
C ASP A 209 2.64 -7.49 -34.45
N THR A 210 1.76 -6.77 -35.13
CA THR A 210 0.93 -5.71 -34.52
C THR A 210 0.03 -6.29 -33.41
N ARG A 211 -0.63 -7.43 -33.65
CA ARG A 211 -1.47 -8.09 -32.63
C ARG A 211 -0.64 -8.60 -31.45
N ARG A 212 0.56 -9.14 -31.69
CA ARG A 212 1.50 -9.56 -30.64
C ARG A 212 1.96 -8.36 -29.81
N SER A 213 2.24 -7.22 -30.44
CA SER A 213 2.59 -5.98 -29.75
C SER A 213 1.47 -5.54 -28.79
N LEU A 214 0.22 -5.51 -29.26
CA LEU A 214 -0.94 -5.19 -28.41
C LEU A 214 -1.07 -6.12 -27.20
N VAL A 215 -0.92 -7.43 -27.40
CA VAL A 215 -0.98 -8.40 -26.28
C VAL A 215 0.19 -8.23 -25.33
N SER A 216 1.40 -7.99 -25.84
CA SER A 216 2.57 -7.69 -25.02
C SER A 216 2.38 -6.41 -24.18
N ARG A 217 1.67 -5.43 -24.73
CA ARG A 217 1.39 -4.14 -24.08
C ARG A 217 0.30 -4.23 -23.01
N PHE A 218 -0.87 -4.75 -23.36
CA PHE A 218 -2.08 -4.69 -22.54
C PHE A 218 -2.45 -6.03 -21.88
N GLY A 219 -1.85 -7.13 -22.33
CA GLY A 219 -2.41 -8.46 -22.13
C GLY A 219 -3.69 -8.67 -22.94
N LEU A 220 -4.07 -9.94 -23.16
CA LEU A 220 -5.32 -10.26 -23.88
C LEU A 220 -6.56 -9.72 -23.16
N PHE A 221 -6.57 -9.78 -21.83
CA PHE A 221 -7.64 -9.17 -21.04
C PHE A 221 -7.74 -7.66 -21.29
N GLY A 222 -6.60 -6.96 -21.32
CA GLY A 222 -6.57 -5.52 -21.58
C GLY A 222 -7.11 -5.15 -22.96
N VAL A 223 -6.77 -5.93 -23.99
CA VAL A 223 -7.37 -5.78 -25.33
C VAL A 223 -8.89 -5.94 -25.26
N ARG A 224 -9.41 -7.02 -24.66
CA ARG A 224 -10.86 -7.26 -24.51
C ARG A 224 -11.56 -6.14 -23.75
N LEU A 225 -10.95 -5.66 -22.68
CA LEU A 225 -11.48 -4.56 -21.88
C LEU A 225 -11.49 -3.26 -22.70
N ALA A 226 -10.44 -2.96 -23.45
CA ALA A 226 -10.35 -1.77 -24.28
C ALA A 226 -11.44 -1.75 -25.36
N LEU A 227 -11.63 -2.86 -26.08
CA LEU A 227 -12.71 -2.99 -27.07
C LEU A 227 -14.09 -2.78 -26.46
N THR A 228 -14.30 -3.32 -25.25
CA THR A 228 -15.57 -3.15 -24.51
C THR A 228 -15.79 -1.68 -24.13
N LEU A 229 -14.74 -1.00 -23.64
CA LEU A 229 -14.80 0.41 -23.26
C LEU A 229 -15.02 1.33 -24.46
N ILE A 230 -14.39 1.08 -25.60
CA ILE A 230 -14.59 1.85 -26.84
C ILE A 230 -16.04 1.73 -27.28
N ARG A 231 -16.57 0.50 -27.37
CA ARG A 231 -17.98 0.24 -27.73
C ARG A 231 -18.99 0.85 -26.76
N THR A 232 -18.59 1.15 -25.53
CA THR A 232 -19.46 1.73 -24.49
C THR A 232 -19.23 3.21 -24.23
N GLY A 233 -18.41 3.90 -25.04
CA GLY A 233 -18.28 5.36 -25.02
C GLY A 233 -16.89 5.93 -24.76
N SER A 234 -15.84 5.10 -24.69
CA SER A 234 -14.45 5.59 -24.67
C SER A 234 -14.00 5.94 -26.09
N ASP A 235 -14.34 7.14 -26.53
CA ASP A 235 -14.17 7.66 -27.91
C ASP A 235 -12.81 8.33 -28.18
N SER A 236 -11.89 8.31 -27.22
CA SER A 236 -10.59 8.97 -27.33
C SER A 236 -9.52 8.26 -26.53
N GLN A 237 -8.25 8.41 -26.97
CA GLN A 237 -7.05 7.88 -26.31
C GLN A 237 -7.03 8.21 -24.81
N LEU A 238 -7.29 9.48 -24.46
CA LEU A 238 -7.25 9.96 -23.09
C LEU A 238 -8.32 9.31 -22.21
N LYS A 239 -9.57 9.21 -22.70
CA LYS A 239 -10.68 8.59 -21.96
C LYS A 239 -10.43 7.11 -21.75
N LEU A 240 -9.96 6.40 -22.78
CA LEU A 240 -9.67 4.98 -22.69
C LEU A 240 -8.51 4.70 -21.73
N SER A 241 -7.40 5.43 -21.84
CA SER A 241 -6.27 5.33 -20.90
C SER A 241 -6.73 5.51 -19.45
N ALA A 242 -7.51 6.57 -19.18
CA ALA A 242 -8.04 6.84 -17.85
C ALA A 242 -8.89 5.68 -17.32
N GLU A 243 -9.78 5.11 -18.13
CA GLU A 243 -10.61 3.96 -17.73
C GLU A 243 -9.79 2.68 -17.48
N LEU A 244 -8.82 2.37 -18.34
CA LEU A 244 -7.96 1.19 -18.16
C LEU A 244 -7.13 1.30 -16.88
N VAL A 245 -6.52 2.46 -16.62
CA VAL A 245 -5.77 2.73 -15.38
C VAL A 245 -6.70 2.66 -14.16
N ARG A 246 -7.86 3.32 -14.20
CA ARG A 246 -8.86 3.30 -13.10
C ARG A 246 -9.27 1.88 -12.73
N ARG A 247 -9.46 1.01 -13.74
CA ARG A 247 -9.90 -0.37 -13.53
C ARG A 247 -8.78 -1.29 -13.05
N SER A 248 -7.54 -1.06 -13.51
CA SER A 248 -6.37 -1.90 -13.23
C SER A 248 -6.05 -2.13 -11.74
N GLY A 249 -6.55 -1.28 -10.84
CA GLY A 249 -6.24 -1.32 -9.40
C GLY A 249 -4.97 -0.56 -9.00
N LEU A 250 -4.21 -0.05 -9.97
CA LEU A 250 -2.99 0.72 -9.69
C LEU A 250 -3.27 2.01 -8.90
N GLY A 251 -4.39 2.69 -9.16
CA GLY A 251 -4.78 3.91 -8.42
C GLY A 251 -4.95 3.64 -6.92
N GLU A 252 -5.72 2.60 -6.57
CA GLU A 252 -5.95 2.18 -5.19
C GLU A 252 -4.64 1.81 -4.47
N LEU A 253 -3.72 1.11 -5.16
CA LEU A 253 -2.39 0.83 -4.63
C LEU A 253 -1.58 2.11 -4.38
N ARG A 254 -1.61 3.06 -5.31
CA ARG A 254 -0.90 4.34 -5.17
C ARG A 254 -1.42 5.16 -4.00
N ASP A 255 -2.73 5.27 -3.86
CA ASP A 255 -3.37 6.01 -2.77
C ASP A 255 -3.03 5.38 -1.42
N THR A 256 -2.98 4.04 -1.36
CA THR A 256 -2.56 3.30 -0.16
C THR A 256 -1.09 3.56 0.18
N ILE A 257 -0.18 3.50 -0.79
CA ILE A 257 1.25 3.82 -0.56
C ILE A 257 1.42 5.28 -0.11
N ALA A 258 0.71 6.22 -0.75
CA ALA A 258 0.80 7.63 -0.39
C ALA A 258 0.30 7.88 1.05
N GLY A 259 -0.90 7.40 1.39
CA GLY A 259 -1.51 7.64 2.70
C GLY A 259 -0.88 6.84 3.84
N CYS A 260 -0.49 5.59 3.61
CA CYS A 260 0.04 4.71 4.68
C CYS A 260 1.56 4.76 4.80
N PHE A 261 2.29 4.94 3.69
CA PHE A 261 3.76 4.89 3.70
C PHE A 261 4.40 6.27 3.56
N ALA A 262 4.09 7.02 2.51
CA ALA A 262 4.73 8.31 2.27
C ALA A 262 4.43 9.33 3.37
N ALA A 263 3.14 9.46 3.74
CA ALA A 263 2.72 10.35 4.83
C ALA A 263 3.31 9.95 6.21
N ARG A 264 3.81 8.71 6.34
CA ARG A 264 4.39 8.15 7.57
C ARG A 264 5.86 7.77 7.42
N ALA A 265 6.56 8.41 6.48
CA ALA A 265 7.91 8.02 6.10
C ALA A 265 8.87 7.99 7.31
N ASP A 266 8.85 9.02 8.14
CA ASP A 266 9.73 9.08 9.31
C ASP A 266 9.40 8.00 10.36
N ALA A 267 8.13 7.65 10.52
CA ALA A 267 7.71 6.57 11.44
C ALA A 267 8.17 5.21 10.96
N LEU A 268 8.09 4.95 9.66
CA LEU A 268 8.54 3.69 9.09
C LEU A 268 10.07 3.59 9.08
N LYS A 269 10.81 4.65 8.75
CA LYS A 269 12.28 4.67 8.88
C LYS A 269 12.73 4.46 10.33
N ALA A 270 12.10 5.15 11.29
CA ALA A 270 12.34 4.98 12.71
C ALA A 270 12.07 3.54 13.16
N ARG A 271 10.96 2.94 12.69
CA ARG A 271 10.62 1.54 12.94
C ARG A 271 11.71 0.61 12.43
N THR A 272 12.13 0.75 11.18
CA THR A 272 13.18 -0.07 10.55
C THR A 272 14.47 -0.04 11.37
N ALA A 273 14.89 1.15 11.81
CA ALA A 273 16.08 1.30 12.62
C ALA A 273 15.97 0.59 13.98
N VAL A 274 14.82 0.67 14.64
CA VAL A 274 14.58 -0.01 15.92
C VAL A 274 14.49 -1.53 15.75
N VAL A 275 13.87 -2.04 14.68
CA VAL A 275 13.88 -3.47 14.35
C VAL A 275 15.31 -3.97 14.10
N ARG A 276 16.15 -3.17 13.43
CA ARG A 276 17.56 -3.50 13.22
C ARG A 276 18.33 -3.54 14.54
N LEU A 277 18.08 -2.58 15.43
CA LEU A 277 18.67 -2.55 16.77
C LEU A 277 18.28 -3.81 17.57
N GLU A 278 17.00 -4.19 17.59
CA GLU A 278 16.54 -5.39 18.30
C GLU A 278 17.19 -6.66 17.72
N THR A 279 17.38 -6.71 16.41
CA THR A 279 18.08 -7.82 15.75
C THR A 279 19.54 -7.93 16.23
N VAL A 280 20.23 -6.80 16.40
CA VAL A 280 21.61 -6.77 16.95
C VAL A 280 21.63 -7.21 18.41
N LEU A 281 20.70 -6.69 19.23
CA LEU A 281 20.56 -7.08 20.64
C LEU A 281 20.35 -8.58 20.83
N GLN A 282 19.55 -9.19 19.94
CA GLN A 282 19.29 -10.63 19.95
C GLN A 282 20.47 -11.46 19.45
N ALA A 283 21.16 -11.00 18.40
CA ALA A 283 22.26 -11.74 17.79
C ALA A 283 23.56 -11.69 18.62
N GLU A 284 23.82 -10.58 19.31
CA GLU A 284 25.03 -10.37 20.10
C GLU A 284 24.67 -9.86 21.52
N PRO A 285 24.26 -10.73 22.45
CA PRO A 285 23.93 -10.32 23.82
C PRO A 285 25.13 -9.68 24.54
N ARG A 286 24.93 -8.54 25.21
CA ARG A 286 25.97 -7.80 25.94
C ARG A 286 25.53 -7.51 27.38
N PRO A 287 26.48 -7.40 28.34
CA PRO A 287 26.19 -6.84 29.66
C PRO A 287 25.52 -5.47 29.52
N HIS A 288 24.47 -5.22 30.32
CA HIS A 288 23.64 -4.01 30.27
C HIS A 288 22.76 -3.81 29.01
N GLY A 289 22.71 -4.79 28.09
CA GLY A 289 21.79 -4.77 26.94
C GLY A 289 20.32 -4.67 27.33
N ASP A 290 19.94 -5.21 28.49
CA ASP A 290 18.56 -5.18 29.01
C ASP A 290 18.02 -3.75 29.20
N ARG A 291 18.88 -2.78 29.53
CA ARG A 291 18.47 -1.38 29.67
C ARG A 291 18.05 -0.78 28.33
N LEU A 292 18.75 -1.17 27.26
CA LEU A 292 18.45 -0.74 25.91
C LEU A 292 17.20 -1.43 25.38
N ALA A 293 17.05 -2.73 25.63
CA ALA A 293 15.82 -3.48 25.33
C ALA A 293 14.59 -2.85 26.01
N ALA A 294 14.68 -2.52 27.30
CA ALA A 294 13.59 -1.86 28.02
C ALA A 294 13.24 -0.47 27.47
N ARG A 295 14.21 0.25 26.88
CA ARG A 295 13.93 1.52 26.19
C ARG A 295 13.24 1.31 24.85
N VAL A 296 13.62 0.27 24.09
CA VAL A 296 12.92 -0.14 22.86
C VAL A 296 11.46 -0.49 23.17
N GLU A 297 11.21 -1.24 24.24
CA GLU A 297 9.84 -1.56 24.68
C GLU A 297 9.04 -0.31 25.04
N ARG A 298 9.64 0.64 25.78
CA ARG A 298 8.98 1.92 26.08
C ARG A 298 8.67 2.70 24.81
N PHE A 299 9.61 2.75 23.85
CA PHE A 299 9.39 3.38 22.56
C PHE A 299 8.20 2.76 21.81
N ALA A 300 8.12 1.43 21.78
CA ALA A 300 6.99 0.68 21.21
C ALA A 300 5.66 1.09 21.86
N ALA A 301 5.63 1.17 23.19
CA ALA A 301 4.43 1.53 23.94
C ALA A 301 3.96 2.97 23.66
N THR A 302 4.88 3.88 23.34
CA THR A 302 4.57 5.29 23.03
C THR A 302 4.32 5.57 21.55
N ALA A 303 4.61 4.62 20.65
CA ALA A 303 4.52 4.83 19.21
C ALA A 303 3.06 4.82 18.70
N HIS A 304 2.41 5.98 18.80
CA HIS A 304 1.00 6.16 18.42
C HIS A 304 0.76 6.05 16.91
N ASP A 305 1.70 6.50 16.07
CA ASP A 305 1.58 6.45 14.60
C ASP A 305 1.24 5.04 14.08
N PHE A 306 1.81 3.99 14.68
CA PHE A 306 1.52 2.61 14.27
C PHE A 306 0.14 2.14 14.72
N ARG A 307 -0.41 2.70 15.81
CA ARG A 307 -1.80 2.44 16.23
C ARG A 307 -2.77 3.11 15.27
N GLU A 308 -2.46 4.32 14.82
CA GLU A 308 -3.25 5.04 13.82
C GLU A 308 -3.29 4.26 12.50
N LEU A 309 -2.13 3.86 11.96
CA LEU A 309 -2.04 3.08 10.73
C LEU A 309 -2.78 1.75 10.82
N ARG A 310 -2.67 1.04 11.95
CA ARG A 310 -3.41 -0.21 12.16
C ARG A 310 -4.91 0.03 12.19
N LEU A 311 -5.38 1.05 12.92
CA LEU A 311 -6.80 1.35 13.01
C LEU A 311 -7.38 1.81 11.67
N ILE A 312 -6.65 2.62 10.90
CA ILE A 312 -7.03 2.98 9.52
C ILE A 312 -7.24 1.71 8.67
N ALA A 313 -6.28 0.79 8.72
CA ALA A 313 -6.36 -0.47 7.99
C ALA A 313 -7.52 -1.36 8.45
N ASP A 314 -7.75 -1.46 9.77
CA ASP A 314 -8.84 -2.26 10.32
C ASP A 314 -10.22 -1.68 9.97
N ILE A 315 -10.38 -0.36 9.97
CA ILE A 315 -11.62 0.31 9.54
C ILE A 315 -11.86 0.05 8.04
N ARG A 316 -10.86 0.31 7.18
CA ARG A 316 -10.96 0.12 5.72
C ARG A 316 -11.17 -1.35 5.33
N GLY A 317 -10.57 -2.29 6.07
CA GLY A 317 -10.75 -3.73 5.91
C GLY A 317 -12.09 -4.26 6.45
N GLY A 318 -12.87 -3.44 7.15
CA GLY A 318 -14.13 -3.86 7.78
C GLY A 318 -13.92 -4.84 8.94
N ARG A 319 -12.80 -4.72 9.66
CA ARG A 319 -12.46 -5.50 10.86
C ARG A 319 -12.89 -4.82 12.16
N THR A 320 -13.38 -3.59 12.06
CA THR A 320 -14.00 -2.86 13.17
C THR A 320 -15.51 -2.78 12.95
N ALA A 321 -16.25 -2.52 14.02
CA ALA A 321 -17.67 -2.23 13.95
C ALA A 321 -17.98 -0.74 13.68
N LEU A 322 -16.96 0.12 13.58
CA LEU A 322 -17.13 1.49 13.11
C LEU A 322 -17.57 1.46 11.63
N SER A 323 -18.66 2.14 11.30
CA SER A 323 -19.20 2.23 9.95
C SER A 323 -19.91 3.57 9.73
N GLY A 324 -20.12 3.96 8.46
CA GLY A 324 -20.74 5.23 8.10
C GLY A 324 -19.88 6.43 8.51
N ASP A 325 -20.53 7.57 8.78
CA ASP A 325 -19.87 8.85 9.09
C ASP A 325 -18.82 8.75 10.21
N PRO A 326 -19.05 8.03 11.33
CA PRO A 326 -18.01 7.87 12.37
C PRO A 326 -16.75 7.17 11.87
N ALA A 327 -16.87 6.20 10.96
CA ALA A 327 -15.70 5.53 10.39
C ALA A 327 -14.92 6.46 9.46
N GLU A 328 -15.62 7.27 8.67
CA GLU A 328 -15.01 8.27 7.78
C GLU A 328 -14.28 9.35 8.59
N GLU A 329 -14.94 9.91 9.61
CA GLU A 329 -14.34 10.89 10.53
C GLU A 329 -13.13 10.29 11.25
N ALA A 330 -13.20 9.05 11.74
CA ALA A 330 -12.07 8.37 12.36
C ALA A 330 -10.89 8.26 11.40
N VAL A 331 -11.11 7.72 10.19
CA VAL A 331 -10.05 7.53 9.19
C VAL A 331 -9.38 8.88 8.84
N GLN A 332 -10.17 9.95 8.75
CA GLN A 332 -9.68 11.30 8.50
C GLN A 332 -8.84 11.84 9.66
N LEU A 333 -9.36 11.81 10.90
CA LEU A 333 -8.65 12.28 12.10
C LEU A 333 -7.35 11.50 12.37
N LEU A 334 -7.36 10.20 12.07
CA LEU A 334 -6.18 9.35 12.18
C LEU A 334 -5.13 9.71 11.12
N GLY A 335 -5.48 10.48 10.09
CA GLY A 335 -4.55 11.04 9.11
C GLY A 335 -4.36 10.18 7.87
N ALA A 336 -5.42 9.53 7.38
CA ALA A 336 -5.33 8.68 6.19
C ALA A 336 -5.20 9.47 4.86
N GLN A 337 -5.50 10.77 4.88
CA GLN A 337 -5.35 11.70 3.76
C GLN A 337 -4.15 12.64 3.92
N GLY A 338 -3.50 12.61 5.08
CA GLY A 338 -2.43 13.52 5.44
C GLY A 338 -2.31 13.69 6.95
N THR A 339 -1.20 14.24 7.42
CA THR A 339 -0.87 14.32 8.85
C THR A 339 -0.92 15.73 9.41
N THR A 340 -1.19 16.73 8.56
CA THR A 340 -1.38 18.12 9.01
C THR A 340 -2.68 18.28 9.82
N PRO A 341 -2.77 19.26 10.73
CA PRO A 341 -4.00 19.53 11.47
C PRO A 341 -5.22 19.75 10.58
N GLU A 342 -5.06 20.48 9.49
CA GLU A 342 -6.12 20.85 8.55
C GLU A 342 -6.65 19.62 7.82
N GLU A 343 -5.76 18.78 7.26
CA GLU A 343 -6.14 17.54 6.58
C GLU A 343 -6.87 16.57 7.52
N ARG A 344 -6.41 16.47 8.77
CA ARG A 344 -7.02 15.59 9.77
C ARG A 344 -8.41 16.06 10.22
N LEU A 345 -8.61 17.37 10.29
CA LEU A 345 -9.88 17.97 10.67
C LEU A 345 -10.81 18.23 9.48
N GLY A 346 -10.34 18.02 8.25
CA GLY A 346 -11.12 18.21 7.02
C GLY A 346 -11.36 19.67 6.70
N LEU A 347 -10.41 20.53 7.11
CA LEU A 347 -10.46 21.98 6.92
C LEU A 347 -9.68 22.38 5.67
N ALA A 348 -9.88 23.63 5.24
CA ALA A 348 -9.07 24.21 4.17
C ALA A 348 -7.60 24.29 4.60
N PRO A 349 -6.62 24.14 3.68
CA PRO A 349 -5.18 24.17 4.00
C PRO A 349 -4.68 25.46 4.67
N ASP A 350 -5.43 26.55 4.55
CA ASP A 350 -5.15 27.88 5.08
C ASP A 350 -6.18 28.33 6.14
N ALA A 351 -6.89 27.38 6.75
CA ALA A 351 -7.85 27.66 7.82
C ALA A 351 -7.19 28.43 8.99
N ASP A 352 -7.97 29.33 9.62
CA ASP A 352 -7.49 30.09 10.77
C ASP A 352 -7.09 29.12 11.90
N PRO A 353 -5.90 29.24 12.51
CA PRO A 353 -5.51 28.44 13.67
C PRO A 353 -6.57 28.36 14.78
N ARG A 354 -7.41 29.39 14.95
CA ARG A 354 -8.54 29.37 15.89
C ARG A 354 -9.66 28.42 15.46
N GLU A 355 -9.96 28.37 14.17
CA GLU A 355 -10.91 27.42 13.58
C GLU A 355 -10.40 25.99 13.74
N VAL A 356 -9.12 25.75 13.44
CA VAL A 356 -8.46 24.46 13.62
C VAL A 356 -8.53 24.00 15.09
N TYR A 357 -8.22 24.90 16.03
CA TYR A 357 -8.31 24.61 17.46
C TYR A 357 -9.75 24.27 17.90
N ALA A 358 -10.74 25.06 17.46
CA ALA A 358 -12.14 24.83 17.79
C ALA A 358 -12.65 23.47 17.26
N ALA A 359 -12.35 23.16 16.00
CA ALA A 359 -12.68 21.88 15.38
C ALA A 359 -12.02 20.70 16.12
N GLY A 360 -10.76 20.85 16.54
CA GLY A 360 -10.05 19.84 17.33
C GLY A 360 -10.68 19.57 18.70
N ILE A 361 -11.12 20.62 19.40
CA ILE A 361 -11.84 20.48 20.69
C ILE A 361 -13.15 19.74 20.50
N ASP A 362 -13.91 20.06 19.46
CA ASP A 362 -15.18 19.40 19.16
C ASP A 362 -14.96 17.92 18.79
N ALA A 363 -13.92 17.61 18.00
CA ALA A 363 -13.53 16.24 17.70
C ALA A 363 -13.19 15.45 18.99
N VAL A 364 -12.37 16.02 19.90
CA VAL A 364 -12.05 15.37 21.18
C VAL A 364 -13.30 15.09 22.00
N ARG A 365 -14.25 16.04 22.08
CA ARG A 365 -15.50 15.86 22.82
C ARG A 365 -16.34 14.73 22.25
N ARG A 366 -16.54 14.70 20.92
CA ARG A 366 -17.29 13.64 20.23
C ARG A 366 -16.66 12.27 20.46
N TRP A 367 -15.35 12.15 20.25
CA TRP A 367 -14.67 10.86 20.34
C TRP A 367 -14.48 10.36 21.78
N ARG A 368 -14.37 11.26 22.77
CA ARG A 368 -14.42 10.87 24.18
C ARG A 368 -15.78 10.30 24.56
N HIS A 369 -16.86 10.95 24.08
CA HIS A 369 -18.20 10.41 24.27
C HIS A 369 -18.30 8.98 23.70
N GLU A 370 -17.89 8.76 22.45
CA GLU A 370 -17.91 7.41 21.86
C GLU A 370 -17.01 6.40 22.58
N ALA A 371 -15.84 6.82 23.09
CA ALA A 371 -14.94 5.95 23.85
C ALA A 371 -15.50 5.53 25.22
N GLU A 372 -16.32 6.38 25.84
CA GLU A 372 -16.88 6.15 27.18
C GLU A 372 -18.25 5.44 27.17
N ARG A 373 -18.82 5.17 25.98
CA ARG A 373 -20.12 4.52 25.83
C ARG A 373 -20.15 3.09 26.41
N PRO A 374 -20.93 2.83 27.47
CA PRO A 374 -20.92 1.54 28.15
C PRO A 374 -21.59 0.42 27.34
N ASP A 375 -22.47 0.77 26.40
CA ASP A 375 -23.16 -0.15 25.49
C ASP A 375 -22.26 -0.67 24.36
N ARG A 376 -21.06 -0.10 24.18
CA ARG A 376 -20.14 -0.45 23.10
C ARG A 376 -19.18 -1.58 23.50
N PRO A 377 -18.93 -2.55 22.59
CA PRO A 377 -17.90 -3.56 22.79
C PRO A 377 -16.54 -2.97 23.15
N PRO A 378 -15.71 -3.65 23.97
CA PRO A 378 -14.39 -3.16 24.36
C PRO A 378 -13.48 -2.78 23.17
N ALA A 379 -13.58 -3.51 22.06
CA ALA A 379 -12.80 -3.23 20.85
C ALA A 379 -13.17 -1.89 20.19
N GLU A 380 -14.46 -1.53 20.17
CA GLU A 380 -14.92 -0.25 19.63
C GLU A 380 -14.49 0.92 20.52
N ARG A 381 -14.61 0.76 21.84
CA ARG A 381 -14.10 1.76 22.79
C ARG A 381 -12.59 1.95 22.67
N ALA A 382 -11.83 0.86 22.51
CA ALA A 382 -10.39 0.92 22.28
C ALA A 382 -10.06 1.67 20.98
N ALA A 383 -10.80 1.44 19.89
CA ALA A 383 -10.65 2.18 18.64
C ALA A 383 -10.93 3.68 18.84
N ALA A 384 -12.04 4.04 19.50
CA ALA A 384 -12.37 5.43 19.81
C ALA A 384 -11.28 6.10 20.67
N HIS A 385 -10.70 5.40 21.65
CA HIS A 385 -9.58 5.92 22.42
C HIS A 385 -8.34 6.23 21.57
N VAL A 386 -8.05 5.45 20.52
CA VAL A 386 -6.96 5.78 19.59
C VAL A 386 -7.26 7.12 18.88
N VAL A 387 -8.49 7.32 18.41
CA VAL A 387 -8.92 8.58 17.77
C VAL A 387 -8.84 9.76 18.73
N VAL A 388 -9.29 9.60 19.98
CA VAL A 388 -9.15 10.63 21.03
C VAL A 388 -7.70 11.04 21.19
N ARG A 389 -6.78 10.08 21.31
CA ARG A 389 -5.34 10.35 21.47
C ARG A 389 -4.76 11.09 20.27
N SER A 390 -5.21 10.77 19.05
CA SER A 390 -4.82 11.51 17.85
C SER A 390 -5.30 12.96 17.89
N ALA A 391 -6.57 13.18 18.23
CA ALA A 391 -7.15 14.53 18.33
C ALA A 391 -6.52 15.36 19.47
N GLU A 392 -6.21 14.75 20.62
CA GLU A 392 -5.44 15.39 21.70
C GLU A 392 -4.02 15.76 21.24
N GLY A 393 -3.35 14.87 20.49
CA GLY A 393 -2.03 15.12 19.94
C GLY A 393 -2.00 16.29 18.96
N LEU A 394 -3.05 16.46 18.15
CA LEU A 394 -3.22 17.63 17.29
C LEU A 394 -3.32 18.92 18.10
N LEU A 395 -4.16 18.93 19.15
CA LEU A 395 -4.35 20.12 20.00
C LEU A 395 -3.08 20.53 20.75
N ALA A 396 -2.20 19.59 21.08
CA ALA A 396 -0.93 19.87 21.73
C ALA A 396 0.02 20.74 20.88
N LEU A 397 -0.22 20.85 19.56
CA LEU A 397 0.54 21.73 18.66
C LEU A 397 0.19 23.22 18.84
N PHE A 398 -0.95 23.51 19.50
CA PHE A 398 -1.46 24.86 19.73
C PHE A 398 -1.31 25.32 21.20
N ALA A 399 -0.61 24.52 22.02
CA ALA A 399 -0.47 24.71 23.47
C ALA A 399 0.76 25.52 23.88
#